data_AF-A2TZ70-F1
#
_entry.id   AF-A2TZ70-F1
#
_cell.length_a   1.000
_cell.length_b   1.000
_cell.length_c   1.000
_cell.angle_alpha   90.00
_cell.angle_beta   90.00
_cell.angle_gamma   90.00
#
_symmetry.space_group_name_H-M   'P 1'
#
loop_
_entity.id
_entity.type
_entity.pdbx_description
1 polymer ?
#
loop_
_entity_poly.entity_id
_entity_poly.type
_entity_poly.pdbx_seq_one_letter_code
_entity_poly.pdbx_strand_id
1 'polypeptide(L)'
;MNEIKVYISLKEAEELIFNSCLIVREDRFDVKRAQGLLGISLYLNGNMLSNHGVNKLILFSAINYFEVPENDKNLFINHYRIPLGLLKTSGRKVRDVSKNEMAIDDYVYNFDGYVQLRNGLFSMMHKVYENISNNQLRQSLMNTFKEFNFLSELKKKLLHELIKESKFPILTVKVDKFVTDNFFRVTWWGKFIVENYIPKLNIKDEKDVISIRKWLRGFLEFNDFDNLNKNINTIPEELKAEIDFLLGYYLAAFYKESFNSENNFFDDLYNLIHYENKDEVLSWVSFFTSIFKENEQAIYFVKALKEESFKIEKLAFELSTNNLEISMDSVYDFNIINLEESCLLSEFLELKHGVNNQKPTLIKITQARNVFKNNFFKEELTKIGFDLNSQYDKNIRIQNSCWFSKKQFHLHLNANIDANDLVFYINENSLATNKLKQLKIKTKPVKKLLNTSKKILIGFIRLDEVPNLCNLYSSFLKDEIKEKCDRVVFILLVDLDVEEIQSMKFATFIKTQKNDLARLFNIEVDLIIKNDQTINDAEIKRNLKNILESYKINQMEVIDENFDNEKASWLLESNTEYLIENKNSNYHYVLN
;
A
#
# COMPACT_ATOMS: atom_id res chain seq x y z
N MET A 1 -14.53 -23.17 2.54
CA MET A 1 -15.30 -21.94 2.24
C MET A 1 -16.22 -22.26 1.07
N ASN A 2 -17.50 -21.90 1.17
CA ASN A 2 -18.46 -22.07 0.09
C ASN A 2 -18.27 -20.89 -0.88
N GLU A 3 -17.52 -21.08 -1.96
CA GLU A 3 -17.31 -20.04 -2.97
C GLU A 3 -18.44 -20.08 -4.00
N ILE A 4 -19.05 -18.92 -4.25
CA ILE A 4 -20.15 -18.76 -5.20
C ILE A 4 -19.67 -17.91 -6.37
N LYS A 5 -20.03 -18.30 -7.60
CA LYS A 5 -19.73 -17.53 -8.80
C LYS A 5 -21.01 -16.87 -9.32
N VAL A 6 -20.95 -15.57 -9.61
CA VAL A 6 -22.03 -14.82 -10.26
C VAL A 6 -21.49 -14.02 -11.43
N TYR A 7 -22.23 -13.97 -12.53
CA TYR A 7 -21.86 -13.21 -13.72
C TYR A 7 -22.55 -11.86 -13.73
N ILE A 8 -21.78 -10.80 -13.95
CA ILE A 8 -22.23 -9.41 -14.00
C ILE A 8 -21.72 -8.71 -15.26
N SER A 9 -22.37 -7.62 -15.61
CA SER A 9 -21.94 -6.70 -16.66
C SER A 9 -20.84 -5.75 -16.18
N LEU A 10 -20.25 -5.03 -17.13
CA LEU A 10 -19.28 -3.99 -16.81
C LEU A 10 -19.92 -2.84 -16.03
N LYS A 11 -21.15 -2.45 -16.37
CA LYS A 11 -21.88 -1.39 -15.66
C LYS A 11 -22.16 -1.78 -14.21
N GLU A 12 -22.62 -3.00 -13.97
CA GLU A 12 -22.82 -3.51 -12.60
C GLU A 12 -21.50 -3.64 -11.84
N ALA A 13 -20.39 -3.96 -12.52
CA ALA A 13 -19.07 -3.97 -11.88
C ALA A 13 -18.66 -2.56 -11.44
N GLU A 14 -18.90 -1.56 -12.30
CA GLU A 14 -18.67 -0.15 -12.00
C GLU A 14 -19.51 0.31 -10.81
N GLU A 15 -20.81 0.00 -10.81
CA GLU A 15 -21.72 0.30 -9.70
C GLU A 15 -21.29 -0.39 -8.40
N LEU A 16 -20.90 -1.67 -8.47
CA LEU A 16 -20.38 -2.40 -7.31
C LEU A 16 -19.11 -1.78 -6.74
N ILE A 17 -18.22 -1.27 -7.60
CA ILE A 17 -16.95 -0.68 -7.16
C ILE A 17 -17.21 0.69 -6.52
N PHE A 18 -17.93 1.58 -7.21
CA PHE A 18 -18.14 2.95 -6.73
C PHE A 18 -19.20 3.05 -5.63
N ASN A 19 -20.18 2.15 -5.59
CA ASN A 19 -21.13 2.12 -4.48
C ASN A 19 -20.69 1.15 -3.38
N SER A 20 -19.72 0.26 -3.63
CA SER A 20 -19.36 -0.87 -2.74
C SER A 20 -20.51 -1.86 -2.47
N CYS A 21 -21.56 -1.81 -3.29
CA CYS A 21 -22.77 -2.62 -3.14
C CYS A 21 -23.43 -2.86 -4.50
N LEU A 22 -23.97 -4.07 -4.70
CA LEU A 22 -24.73 -4.45 -5.87
C LEU A 22 -25.94 -5.30 -5.49
N ILE A 23 -27.10 -4.99 -6.05
CA ILE A 23 -28.30 -5.85 -5.94
C ILE A 23 -28.49 -6.62 -7.23
N VAL A 24 -28.49 -7.95 -7.14
CA VAL A 24 -28.58 -8.85 -8.29
C VAL A 24 -29.75 -9.81 -8.12
N ARG A 25 -30.47 -10.08 -9.20
CA ARG A 25 -31.55 -11.08 -9.20
C ARG A 25 -31.05 -12.47 -8.82
N GLU A 26 -31.85 -13.20 -8.05
CA GLU A 26 -31.50 -14.55 -7.59
C GLU A 26 -31.26 -15.53 -8.76
N ASP A 27 -32.01 -15.38 -9.86
CA ASP A 27 -31.83 -16.19 -11.07
C ASP A 27 -30.47 -15.99 -11.79
N ARG A 28 -29.67 -14.99 -11.41
CA ARG A 28 -28.30 -14.80 -11.93
C ARG A 28 -27.32 -15.80 -11.35
N PHE A 29 -27.63 -16.36 -10.19
CA PHE A 29 -26.81 -17.39 -9.56
C PHE A 29 -26.94 -18.75 -10.28
N ASP A 30 -27.95 -18.94 -11.13
CA ASP A 30 -28.12 -20.12 -11.97
C ASP A 30 -27.32 -20.06 -13.29
N VAL A 31 -26.73 -18.91 -13.60
CA VAL A 31 -25.96 -18.70 -14.85
C VAL A 31 -24.61 -19.42 -14.75
N LYS A 32 -24.47 -20.53 -15.49
CA LYS A 32 -23.27 -21.37 -15.43
C LYS A 32 -22.08 -20.88 -16.27
N ARG A 33 -22.30 -19.96 -17.21
CA ARG A 33 -21.27 -19.42 -18.11
C ARG A 33 -21.59 -17.99 -18.49
N ALA A 34 -20.57 -17.21 -18.82
CA ALA A 34 -20.74 -15.86 -19.34
C ALA A 34 -21.62 -15.85 -20.60
N GLN A 35 -22.49 -14.84 -20.69
CA GLN A 35 -23.47 -14.69 -21.77
C GLN A 35 -23.64 -13.20 -22.08
N GLY A 36 -23.39 -12.80 -23.33
CA GLY A 36 -23.59 -11.42 -23.79
C GLY A 36 -22.86 -10.39 -22.91
N LEU A 37 -23.61 -9.40 -22.42
CA LEU A 37 -23.12 -8.34 -21.55
C LEU A 37 -22.57 -8.83 -20.20
N LEU A 38 -22.95 -10.03 -19.74
CA LEU A 38 -22.48 -10.64 -18.48
C LEU A 38 -21.08 -11.25 -18.66
N GLY A 39 -20.11 -10.36 -18.93
CA GLY A 39 -18.74 -10.71 -19.29
C GLY A 39 -17.81 -10.92 -18.10
N ILE A 40 -18.13 -10.36 -16.94
CA ILE A 40 -17.31 -10.37 -15.73
C ILE A 40 -17.88 -11.39 -14.75
N SER A 41 -17.02 -12.11 -14.03
CA SER A 41 -17.46 -13.00 -12.96
C SER A 41 -16.99 -12.50 -11.61
N LEU A 42 -17.87 -12.47 -10.63
CA LEU A 42 -17.51 -12.31 -9.23
C LEU A 42 -17.40 -13.67 -8.59
N TYR A 43 -16.32 -13.89 -7.85
CA TYR A 43 -16.20 -14.99 -6.91
C TYR A 43 -16.44 -14.45 -5.52
N LEU A 44 -17.46 -14.97 -4.85
CA LEU A 44 -18.00 -14.48 -3.59
C LEU A 44 -17.84 -15.52 -2.48
N ASN A 45 -17.67 -15.05 -1.25
CA ASN A 45 -17.87 -15.88 -0.08
C ASN A 45 -19.38 -16.08 0.14
N GLY A 46 -19.88 -17.29 -0.09
CA GLY A 46 -21.31 -17.60 0.03
C GLY A 46 -21.88 -17.42 1.43
N ASN A 47 -21.04 -17.43 2.47
CA ASN A 47 -21.47 -17.15 3.84
C ASN A 47 -21.73 -15.65 4.08
N MET A 48 -21.29 -14.78 3.18
CA MET A 48 -21.43 -13.31 3.24
C MET A 48 -22.43 -12.80 2.20
N LEU A 49 -23.30 -13.67 1.68
CA LEU A 49 -24.36 -13.27 0.76
C LEU A 49 -25.63 -12.92 1.55
N SER A 50 -26.16 -11.73 1.31
CA SER A 50 -27.38 -11.24 1.99
C SER A 50 -28.58 -11.28 1.04
N ASN A 51 -29.78 -11.47 1.58
CA ASN A 51 -31.03 -11.35 0.81
C ASN A 51 -31.53 -9.90 0.84
N HIS A 52 -32.13 -9.45 -0.26
CA HIS A 52 -32.83 -8.18 -0.36
C HIS A 52 -34.13 -8.36 -1.16
N GLY A 53 -35.22 -8.66 -0.45
CA GLY A 53 -36.47 -9.10 -1.06
C GLY A 53 -36.27 -10.40 -1.84
N VAL A 54 -36.63 -10.40 -3.14
CA VAL A 54 -36.41 -11.52 -4.07
C VAL A 54 -35.02 -11.51 -4.73
N ASN A 55 -34.21 -10.49 -4.44
CA ASN A 55 -32.88 -10.32 -4.99
C ASN A 55 -31.82 -10.67 -3.94
N LYS A 56 -30.56 -10.75 -4.37
CA LYS A 56 -29.39 -10.88 -3.50
C LYS A 56 -28.65 -9.54 -3.42
N LEU A 57 -28.23 -9.21 -2.21
CA LEU A 57 -27.34 -8.10 -1.92
C LEU A 57 -25.90 -8.61 -1.87
N ILE A 58 -25.04 -8.01 -2.68
CA ILE A 58 -23.60 -8.25 -2.72
C ILE A 58 -22.92 -7.00 -2.18
N LEU A 59 -22.30 -7.12 -1.01
CA LEU A 59 -21.43 -6.09 -0.45
C LEU A 59 -19.98 -6.36 -0.89
N PHE A 60 -19.18 -5.31 -1.08
CA PHE A 60 -17.85 -5.44 -1.68
C PHE A 60 -16.93 -6.38 -0.89
N SER A 61 -16.97 -6.34 0.44
CA SER A 61 -16.20 -7.22 1.33
C SER A 61 -16.48 -8.72 1.15
N ALA A 62 -17.64 -9.09 0.60
CA ALA A 62 -17.98 -10.48 0.28
C ALA A 62 -17.22 -11.02 -0.95
N ILE A 63 -16.59 -10.13 -1.73
CA ILE A 63 -15.89 -10.48 -2.97
C ILE A 63 -14.51 -11.07 -2.62
N ASN A 64 -14.24 -12.27 -3.12
CA ASN A 64 -12.92 -12.86 -3.12
C ASN A 64 -12.05 -12.23 -4.21
N TYR A 65 -12.55 -12.20 -5.45
CA TYR A 65 -11.91 -11.56 -6.60
C TYR A 65 -12.88 -11.41 -7.77
N PHE A 66 -12.55 -10.50 -8.68
CA PHE A 66 -13.15 -10.34 -10.00
C PHE A 66 -12.37 -11.18 -11.02
N GLU A 67 -13.07 -11.93 -11.86
CA GLU A 67 -12.51 -12.55 -13.06
C GLU A 67 -12.98 -11.76 -14.29
N VAL A 68 -12.02 -11.09 -14.94
CA VAL A 68 -12.27 -10.15 -16.05
C VAL A 68 -11.60 -10.60 -17.35
N PRO A 69 -12.08 -10.20 -18.53
CA PRO A 69 -11.36 -10.40 -19.79
C PRO A 69 -9.98 -9.73 -19.80
N GLU A 70 -9.01 -10.29 -20.54
CA GLU A 70 -7.63 -9.76 -20.58
C GLU A 70 -7.58 -8.27 -20.99
N ASN A 71 -8.39 -7.86 -21.97
CA ASN A 71 -8.42 -6.47 -22.44
C ASN A 71 -9.02 -5.48 -21.43
N ASP A 72 -9.86 -5.95 -20.50
CA ASP A 72 -10.47 -5.10 -19.48
C ASP A 72 -9.56 -4.96 -18.23
N LYS A 73 -8.47 -5.74 -18.11
CA LYS A 73 -7.56 -5.71 -16.94
C LYS A 73 -7.06 -4.31 -16.60
N ASN A 74 -6.63 -3.54 -17.60
CA ASN A 74 -6.10 -2.18 -17.38
C ASN A 74 -7.18 -1.21 -16.89
N LEU A 75 -8.44 -1.40 -17.29
CA LEU A 75 -9.56 -0.61 -16.79
C LEU A 75 -9.72 -0.82 -15.28
N PHE A 76 -9.74 -2.08 -14.84
CA PHE A 76 -9.89 -2.42 -13.43
C PHE A 76 -8.72 -1.94 -12.55
N ILE A 77 -7.48 -2.04 -13.04
CA ILE A 77 -6.30 -1.63 -12.28
C ILE A 77 -6.17 -0.11 -12.24
N ASN A 78 -6.24 0.56 -13.39
CA ASN A 78 -5.84 1.98 -13.47
C ASN A 78 -7.01 2.94 -13.28
N HIS A 79 -8.20 2.57 -13.76
CA HIS A 79 -9.38 3.44 -13.68
C HIS A 79 -10.17 3.17 -12.41
N TYR A 80 -10.51 1.89 -12.17
CA TYR A 80 -11.26 1.48 -10.97
C TYR A 80 -10.39 1.22 -9.73
N ARG A 81 -9.05 1.27 -9.89
CA ARG A 81 -8.08 1.17 -8.78
C ARG A 81 -8.18 -0.12 -7.96
N ILE A 82 -8.63 -1.22 -8.57
CA ILE A 82 -8.79 -2.50 -7.90
C ILE A 82 -7.40 -3.14 -7.66
N PRO A 83 -7.07 -3.54 -6.41
CA PRO A 83 -5.83 -4.25 -6.10
C PRO A 83 -5.68 -5.54 -6.90
N LEU A 84 -4.43 -5.89 -7.25
CA LEU A 84 -4.14 -7.08 -8.06
C LEU A 84 -4.62 -8.38 -7.40
N GLY A 85 -4.63 -8.45 -6.06
CA GLY A 85 -5.15 -9.62 -5.33
C GLY A 85 -6.64 -9.86 -5.49
N LEU A 86 -7.41 -8.83 -5.88
CA LEU A 86 -8.83 -8.94 -6.17
C LEU A 86 -9.10 -9.14 -7.67
N LEU A 87 -8.08 -9.39 -8.50
CA LEU A 87 -8.22 -9.51 -9.95
C LEU A 87 -7.63 -10.82 -10.49
N LYS A 88 -8.39 -11.50 -11.34
CA LYS A 88 -7.92 -12.56 -12.22
C LYS A 88 -8.35 -12.27 -13.65
N THR A 89 -7.51 -12.64 -14.60
CA THR A 89 -7.88 -12.63 -16.02
C THR A 89 -8.48 -13.97 -16.40
N SER A 90 -9.67 -13.96 -17.00
CA SER A 90 -10.15 -15.11 -17.75
C SER A 90 -9.30 -15.27 -19.01
N GLY A 91 -9.09 -16.49 -19.50
CA GLY A 91 -8.40 -16.72 -20.79
C GLY A 91 -9.14 -16.17 -22.03
N ARG A 92 -10.20 -15.38 -21.85
CA ARG A 92 -10.95 -14.71 -22.90
C ARG A 92 -10.35 -13.32 -23.12
N LYS A 93 -10.16 -12.97 -24.39
CA LYS A 93 -9.63 -11.66 -24.78
C LYS A 93 -10.67 -10.54 -24.64
N VAL A 94 -11.93 -10.82 -25.00
CA VAL A 94 -13.02 -9.83 -25.07
C VAL A 94 -14.34 -10.40 -24.51
N ARG A 95 -15.28 -9.51 -24.21
CA ARG A 95 -16.67 -9.84 -23.82
C ARG A 95 -17.46 -10.37 -25.01
N ASP A 96 -18.42 -11.26 -24.77
CA ASP A 96 -19.29 -11.80 -25.83
C ASP A 96 -20.30 -10.73 -26.28
N VAL A 97 -20.23 -10.32 -27.56
CA VAL A 97 -21.09 -9.24 -28.11
C VAL A 97 -22.40 -9.79 -28.69
N SER A 98 -22.90 -10.93 -28.20
CA SER A 98 -24.03 -11.62 -28.85
C SER A 98 -25.30 -10.76 -28.89
N LYS A 99 -25.90 -10.63 -30.08
CA LYS A 99 -27.11 -9.84 -30.41
C LYS A 99 -28.38 -10.17 -29.62
N ASN A 100 -28.39 -11.24 -28.82
CA ASN A 100 -29.51 -11.54 -27.92
C ASN A 100 -29.19 -10.88 -26.58
N GLU A 101 -29.56 -9.61 -26.49
CA GLU A 101 -29.51 -8.84 -25.25
C GLU A 101 -30.41 -9.53 -24.22
N MET A 102 -29.82 -10.21 -23.22
CA MET A 102 -30.53 -10.31 -21.95
C MET A 102 -30.70 -8.86 -21.49
N ALA A 103 -31.94 -8.40 -21.39
CA ALA A 103 -32.22 -7.12 -20.77
C ALA A 103 -31.64 -7.17 -19.36
N ILE A 104 -30.62 -6.35 -19.13
CA ILE A 104 -30.20 -6.00 -17.78
C ILE A 104 -31.26 -5.00 -17.32
N ASP A 105 -31.94 -5.30 -16.22
CA ASP A 105 -32.94 -4.38 -15.67
C ASP A 105 -32.27 -3.01 -15.44
N ASP A 106 -32.99 -1.92 -15.71
CA ASP A 106 -32.50 -0.60 -15.35
C ASP A 106 -32.18 -0.61 -13.85
N TYR A 107 -30.95 -0.24 -13.49
CA TYR A 107 -30.51 -0.23 -12.11
C TYR A 107 -31.12 1.01 -11.41
N VAL A 108 -32.24 0.82 -10.71
CA VAL A 108 -33.05 1.92 -10.11
C VAL A 108 -32.71 2.17 -8.62
N TYR A 109 -31.66 1.54 -8.08
CA TYR A 109 -31.33 1.69 -6.67
C TYR A 109 -30.48 2.93 -6.40
N ASN A 110 -30.90 3.77 -5.45
CA ASN A 110 -30.09 4.86 -4.90
C ASN A 110 -29.36 4.35 -3.65
N PHE A 111 -28.03 4.45 -3.64
CA PHE A 111 -27.17 4.06 -2.52
C PHE A 111 -26.42 5.23 -1.87
N ASP A 112 -26.78 6.48 -2.17
CA ASP A 112 -26.05 7.66 -1.71
C ASP A 112 -25.91 7.67 -0.17
N GLY A 113 -27.02 7.42 0.54
CA GLY A 113 -27.01 7.33 2.00
C GLY A 113 -26.24 6.14 2.54
N TYR A 114 -26.25 5.00 1.84
CA TYR A 114 -25.43 3.84 2.17
C TYR A 114 -23.94 4.16 2.02
N VAL A 115 -23.54 4.72 0.88
CA VAL A 115 -22.15 5.08 0.58
C VAL A 115 -21.62 6.05 1.62
N GLN A 116 -22.40 7.06 1.99
CA GLN A 116 -22.02 8.04 3.01
C GLN A 116 -21.79 7.38 4.37
N LEU A 117 -22.76 6.61 4.86
CA LEU A 117 -22.63 5.89 6.13
C LEU A 117 -21.47 4.90 6.10
N ARG A 118 -21.31 4.16 4.99
CA ARG A 118 -20.21 3.24 4.77
C ARG A 118 -18.88 3.97 4.88
N ASN A 119 -18.70 5.10 4.21
CA ASN A 119 -17.44 5.85 4.24
C ASN A 119 -17.09 6.34 5.65
N GLY A 120 -18.07 6.88 6.38
CA GLY A 120 -17.88 7.29 7.78
C GLY A 120 -17.46 6.12 8.68
N LEU A 121 -18.17 4.99 8.57
CA LEU A 121 -17.87 3.79 9.35
C LEU A 121 -16.55 3.14 8.91
N PHE A 122 -16.26 2.99 7.62
CA PHE A 122 -15.00 2.42 7.13
C PHE A 122 -13.79 3.24 7.56
N SER A 123 -13.91 4.57 7.53
CA SER A 123 -12.84 5.47 7.99
C SER A 123 -12.52 5.27 9.47
N MET A 124 -13.54 5.10 10.32
CA MET A 124 -13.29 4.76 11.73
C MET A 124 -12.51 3.44 11.87
N MET A 125 -12.79 2.43 11.05
CA MET A 125 -12.11 1.12 11.09
C MET A 125 -10.68 1.28 10.61
N HIS A 126 -10.50 2.03 9.53
CA HIS A 126 -9.20 2.41 9.00
C HIS A 126 -8.36 3.09 10.08
N LYS A 127 -8.93 4.04 10.84
CA LYS A 127 -8.26 4.73 11.95
C LYS A 127 -7.96 3.84 13.15
N VAL A 128 -8.80 2.84 13.44
CA VAL A 128 -8.51 1.81 14.47
C VAL A 128 -7.20 1.10 14.15
N TYR A 129 -6.98 0.74 12.88
CA TYR A 129 -5.76 0.06 12.46
C TYR A 129 -4.60 1.03 12.20
N GLU A 130 -4.83 2.29 11.86
CA GLU A 130 -3.79 3.32 11.68
C GLU A 130 -3.10 3.70 13.00
N ASN A 131 -3.88 3.89 14.07
CA ASN A 131 -3.40 4.36 15.37
C ASN A 131 -2.94 3.22 16.29
N ILE A 132 -2.08 2.32 15.78
CA ILE A 132 -1.61 1.12 16.52
C ILE A 132 -0.97 1.49 17.88
N SER A 133 -0.34 2.65 17.99
CA SER A 133 0.36 3.11 19.20
C SER A 133 -0.56 3.70 20.27
N ASN A 134 -1.76 4.17 19.92
CA ASN A 134 -2.70 4.80 20.86
C ASN A 134 -3.86 3.86 21.20
N ASN A 135 -3.64 2.98 22.18
CA ASN A 135 -4.63 2.00 22.60
C ASN A 135 -5.94 2.62 23.12
N GLN A 136 -5.90 3.82 23.71
CA GLN A 136 -7.08 4.47 24.28
C GLN A 136 -8.00 5.01 23.19
N LEU A 137 -7.44 5.72 22.21
CA LEU A 137 -8.19 6.17 21.02
C LEU A 137 -8.76 4.98 20.25
N ARG A 138 -7.98 3.89 20.10
CA ARG A 138 -8.41 2.68 19.42
C ARG A 138 -9.63 2.03 20.08
N GLN A 139 -9.66 1.96 21.41
CA GLN A 139 -10.81 1.45 22.14
C GLN A 139 -12.02 2.38 22.02
N SER A 140 -11.81 3.69 22.06
CA SER A 140 -12.88 4.69 21.92
C SER A 140 -13.54 4.63 20.54
N LEU A 141 -12.75 4.46 19.47
CA LEU A 141 -13.25 4.24 18.12
C LEU A 141 -14.15 3.00 18.05
N MET A 142 -13.72 1.88 18.66
CA MET A 142 -14.51 0.64 18.71
C MET A 142 -15.79 0.76 19.54
N ASN A 143 -15.76 1.50 20.64
CA ASN A 143 -16.96 1.78 21.44
C ASN A 143 -17.95 2.62 20.64
N THR A 144 -17.47 3.70 20.01
CA THR A 144 -18.26 4.58 19.14
C THR A 144 -18.90 3.79 18.00
N PHE A 145 -18.17 2.84 17.39
CA PHE A 145 -18.72 1.93 16.40
C PHE A 145 -19.92 1.12 16.92
N LYS A 146 -19.81 0.57 18.13
CA LYS A 146 -20.89 -0.24 18.72
C LYS A 146 -22.13 0.58 19.03
N GLU A 147 -22.01 1.90 19.22
CA GLU A 147 -23.16 2.79 19.41
C GLU A 147 -24.09 2.86 18.20
N PHE A 148 -23.59 2.58 16.99
CA PHE A 148 -24.44 2.53 15.80
C PHE A 148 -25.47 1.41 15.86
N ASN A 149 -25.30 0.41 16.75
CA ASN A 149 -26.34 -0.56 17.04
C ASN A 149 -27.60 0.08 17.67
N PHE A 150 -27.41 1.15 18.44
CA PHE A 150 -28.47 1.81 19.21
C PHE A 150 -28.25 3.33 19.26
N LEU A 151 -28.46 3.99 18.12
CA LEU A 151 -28.39 5.44 18.04
C LEU A 151 -29.53 6.10 18.81
N SER A 152 -29.22 7.17 19.55
CA SER A 152 -30.24 7.99 20.18
C SER A 152 -31.07 8.75 19.12
N GLU A 153 -32.28 9.15 19.51
CA GLU A 153 -33.15 9.94 18.64
C GLU A 153 -32.56 11.30 18.22
N LEU A 154 -31.58 11.83 18.96
CA LEU A 154 -30.86 13.03 18.55
C LEU A 154 -29.85 12.70 17.45
N LYS A 155 -29.02 11.67 17.67
CA LYS A 155 -28.03 11.18 16.69
C LYS A 155 -28.69 10.83 15.36
N LYS A 156 -29.79 10.07 15.40
CA LYS A 156 -30.58 9.71 14.20
C LYS A 156 -31.05 10.95 13.43
N LYS A 157 -31.58 11.96 14.11
CA LYS A 157 -32.06 13.19 13.46
C LYS A 157 -30.93 13.95 12.77
N LEU A 158 -29.78 14.10 13.44
CA LEU A 158 -28.64 14.82 12.86
C LEU A 158 -28.08 14.07 11.64
N LEU A 159 -27.93 12.75 11.74
CA LEU A 159 -27.45 11.91 10.65
C LEU A 159 -28.41 11.91 9.45
N HIS A 160 -29.73 11.91 9.67
CA HIS A 160 -30.71 12.07 8.59
C HIS A 160 -30.52 13.39 7.83
N GLU A 161 -30.35 14.50 8.54
CA GLU A 161 -30.11 15.80 7.89
C GLU A 161 -28.80 15.79 7.08
N LEU A 162 -27.73 15.20 7.61
CA LEU A 162 -26.46 15.06 6.89
C LEU A 162 -26.58 14.23 5.62
N ILE A 163 -27.24 13.07 5.71
CA ILE A 163 -27.41 12.16 4.58
C ILE A 163 -28.25 12.82 3.49
N LYS A 164 -29.37 13.43 3.90
CA LYS A 164 -30.28 14.13 2.99
C LYS A 164 -29.61 15.29 2.26
N GLU A 165 -28.85 16.12 2.97
CA GLU A 165 -28.16 17.27 2.38
C GLU A 165 -26.89 16.88 1.61
N SER A 166 -26.34 15.68 1.85
CA SER A 166 -25.09 15.17 1.27
C SER A 166 -23.88 16.11 1.47
N LYS A 167 -23.93 16.93 2.52
CA LYS A 167 -22.90 17.88 2.95
C LYS A 167 -23.17 18.32 4.38
N PHE A 168 -22.19 18.97 5.01
CA PHE A 168 -22.44 19.72 6.24
C PHE A 168 -23.46 20.84 5.99
N PRO A 169 -24.63 20.82 6.65
CA PRO A 169 -25.65 21.82 6.42
C PRO A 169 -25.19 23.22 6.84
N ILE A 170 -25.75 24.21 6.17
CA ILE A 170 -25.39 25.63 6.29
C ILE A 170 -26.68 26.41 6.57
N LEU A 171 -26.64 27.28 7.57
CA LEU A 171 -27.73 28.21 7.84
C LEU A 171 -27.30 29.63 7.47
N THR A 172 -27.77 30.11 6.33
CA THR A 172 -27.52 31.49 5.90
C THR A 172 -28.33 32.47 6.74
N VAL A 173 -27.63 33.36 7.45
CA VAL A 173 -28.21 34.45 8.23
C VAL A 173 -27.66 35.78 7.71
N LYS A 174 -28.45 36.86 7.78
CA LYS A 174 -27.96 38.21 7.43
C LYS A 174 -27.01 38.67 8.53
N VAL A 175 -25.75 38.95 8.16
CA VAL A 175 -24.72 39.48 9.05
C VAL A 175 -24.13 40.72 8.40
N ASP A 176 -23.98 41.81 9.16
CA ASP A 176 -23.45 43.09 8.66
C ASP A 176 -21.92 43.09 8.45
N LYS A 177 -21.28 41.91 8.52
CA LYS A 177 -19.83 41.70 8.40
C LYS A 177 -19.55 40.49 7.51
N PHE A 178 -18.36 40.47 6.91
CA PHE A 178 -17.88 39.29 6.20
C PHE A 178 -17.69 38.13 7.17
N VAL A 179 -18.27 36.98 6.84
CA VAL A 179 -18.18 35.73 7.60
C VAL A 179 -17.86 34.58 6.66
N THR A 180 -17.22 33.54 7.18
CA THR A 180 -16.84 32.35 6.41
C THR A 180 -17.97 31.31 6.37
N ASP A 181 -17.86 30.32 5.49
CA ASP A 181 -18.81 29.18 5.47
C ASP A 181 -18.86 28.43 6.81
N ASN A 182 -17.73 28.41 7.53
CA ASN A 182 -17.64 27.75 8.84
C ASN A 182 -18.54 28.43 9.86
N PHE A 183 -18.67 29.76 9.82
CA PHE A 183 -19.63 30.49 10.64
C PHE A 183 -21.06 29.99 10.38
N PHE A 184 -21.47 29.81 9.12
CA PHE A 184 -22.82 29.37 8.80
C PHE A 184 -23.08 27.89 9.18
N ARG A 185 -22.07 27.02 9.11
CA ARG A 185 -22.15 25.63 9.61
C ARG A 185 -22.32 25.58 11.12
N VAL A 186 -21.56 26.38 11.86
CA VAL A 186 -21.69 26.49 13.32
C VAL A 186 -23.03 27.10 13.72
N THR A 187 -23.50 28.10 12.97
CA THR A 187 -24.83 28.69 13.19
C THR A 187 -25.93 27.64 12.99
N TRP A 188 -25.82 26.80 11.95
CA TRP A 188 -26.74 25.68 11.75
C TRP A 188 -26.68 24.69 12.91
N TRP A 189 -25.48 24.28 13.34
CA TRP A 189 -25.27 23.36 14.46
C TRP A 189 -25.92 23.86 15.75
N GLY A 190 -25.69 25.13 16.10
CA GLY A 190 -26.31 25.74 17.28
C GLY A 190 -27.83 25.77 17.18
N LYS A 191 -28.39 26.12 16.00
CA LYS A 191 -29.84 26.06 15.76
C LYS A 191 -30.37 24.64 15.90
N PHE A 192 -29.69 23.65 15.33
CA PHE A 192 -30.08 22.24 15.42
C PHE A 192 -30.22 21.79 16.87
N ILE A 193 -29.23 22.09 17.73
CA ILE A 193 -29.28 21.76 19.16
C ILE A 193 -30.48 22.43 19.84
N VAL A 194 -30.69 23.73 19.57
CA VAL A 194 -31.80 24.51 20.18
C VAL A 194 -33.16 23.96 19.78
N GLU A 195 -33.33 23.50 18.55
CA GLU A 195 -34.63 23.04 18.03
C GLU A 195 -34.89 21.56 18.31
N ASN A 196 -33.84 20.72 18.35
CA ASN A 196 -34.01 19.27 18.40
C ASN A 196 -33.58 18.61 19.71
N TYR A 197 -32.67 19.24 20.47
CA TYR A 197 -32.15 18.65 21.70
C TYR A 197 -32.72 19.32 22.96
N ILE A 198 -32.61 20.65 23.06
CA ILE A 198 -33.09 21.40 24.24
C ILE A 198 -34.55 21.05 24.61
N PRO A 199 -35.51 20.97 23.67
CA PRO A 199 -36.89 20.63 24.02
C PRO A 199 -37.06 19.22 24.61
N LYS A 200 -36.15 18.29 24.31
CA LYS A 200 -36.18 16.91 24.81
C LYS A 200 -35.56 16.75 26.20
N LEU A 201 -34.74 17.70 26.63
CA LEU A 201 -34.05 17.67 27.93
C LEU A 201 -34.98 17.99 29.12
N ASN A 202 -36.24 18.39 28.86
CA ASN A 202 -37.24 18.72 29.89
C ASN A 202 -36.71 19.68 30.98
N ILE A 203 -35.88 20.64 30.56
CA ILE A 203 -35.25 21.62 31.44
C ILE A 203 -36.32 22.48 32.12
N LYS A 204 -36.32 22.51 33.45
CA LYS A 204 -37.33 23.23 34.25
C LYS A 204 -36.97 24.69 34.52
N ASP A 205 -35.68 25.02 34.60
CA ASP A 205 -35.21 26.39 34.82
C ASP A 205 -34.86 27.06 33.48
N GLU A 206 -35.48 28.20 33.21
CA GLU A 206 -35.20 28.99 32.02
C GLU A 206 -33.76 29.52 32.00
N LYS A 207 -33.12 29.69 33.16
CA LYS A 207 -31.71 30.10 33.27
C LYS A 207 -30.76 29.10 32.63
N ASP A 208 -31.05 27.81 32.73
CA ASP A 208 -30.22 26.75 32.15
C ASP A 208 -30.32 26.78 30.62
N VAL A 209 -31.53 27.01 30.08
CA VAL A 209 -31.73 27.23 28.63
C VAL A 209 -30.97 28.46 28.13
N ILE A 210 -30.98 29.55 28.90
CA ILE A 210 -30.22 30.76 28.59
C ILE A 210 -28.71 30.48 28.65
N SER A 211 -28.25 29.71 29.63
CA SER A 211 -26.86 29.30 29.79
C SER A 211 -26.37 28.49 28.59
N ILE A 212 -27.15 27.48 28.16
CA ILE A 212 -26.88 26.68 26.96
C ILE A 212 -26.77 27.56 25.72
N ARG A 213 -27.73 28.48 25.51
CA ARG A 213 -27.69 29.41 24.36
C ARG A 213 -26.47 30.32 24.40
N LYS A 214 -26.06 30.78 25.59
CA LYS A 214 -24.85 31.59 25.76
C LYS A 214 -23.59 30.78 25.46
N TRP A 215 -23.52 29.53 25.91
CA TRP A 215 -22.43 28.60 25.62
C TRP A 215 -22.31 28.35 24.11
N LEU A 216 -23.42 28.06 23.42
CA LEU A 216 -23.44 27.89 21.95
C LEU A 216 -22.95 29.13 21.20
N ARG A 217 -23.28 30.34 21.66
CA ARG A 217 -22.77 31.58 21.06
C ARG A 217 -21.26 31.73 21.19
N GLY A 218 -20.67 31.16 22.25
CA GLY A 218 -19.22 31.08 22.39
C GLY A 218 -18.55 30.39 21.20
N PHE A 219 -19.26 29.51 20.48
CA PHE A 219 -18.75 28.84 19.29
C PHE A 219 -18.72 29.68 18.02
N LEU A 220 -19.36 30.86 18.02
CA LEU A 220 -19.43 31.75 16.86
C LEU A 220 -18.28 32.78 16.83
N GLU A 221 -17.53 32.95 17.91
CA GLU A 221 -16.54 34.03 18.10
C GLU A 221 -15.08 33.53 18.11
N PHE A 222 -14.81 32.32 17.59
CA PHE A 222 -13.49 31.69 17.74
C PHE A 222 -12.50 31.99 16.62
N ASN A 223 -11.27 32.32 17.05
CA ASN A 223 -10.12 32.48 16.17
C ASN A 223 -8.91 31.58 16.58
N ASP A 224 -8.97 30.84 17.69
CA ASP A 224 -7.86 30.02 18.22
C ASP A 224 -8.31 28.82 19.10
N PHE A 225 -7.37 27.91 19.37
CA PHE A 225 -7.58 26.70 20.19
C PHE A 225 -7.72 26.96 21.69
N ASP A 226 -7.15 28.06 22.21
CA ASP A 226 -7.27 28.40 23.64
C ASP A 226 -8.71 28.72 24.00
N ASN A 227 -9.40 29.50 23.16
CA ASN A 227 -10.80 29.82 23.37
C ASN A 227 -11.69 28.59 23.16
N LEU A 228 -11.40 27.74 22.17
CA LEU A 228 -12.09 26.47 21.98
C LEU A 228 -12.01 25.60 23.25
N ASN A 229 -10.81 25.42 23.80
CA ASN A 229 -10.61 24.63 25.01
C ASN A 229 -11.31 25.25 26.23
N LYS A 230 -11.36 26.58 26.37
CA LYS A 230 -12.14 27.23 27.45
C LYS A 230 -13.63 26.92 27.35
N ASN A 231 -14.18 26.96 26.15
CA ASN A 231 -15.61 26.70 25.94
C ASN A 231 -15.95 25.20 26.09
N ILE A 232 -15.07 24.30 25.64
CA ILE A 232 -15.22 22.86 25.90
C ILE A 232 -15.16 22.56 27.41
N ASN A 233 -14.33 23.27 28.18
CA ASN A 233 -14.27 23.09 29.64
C ASN A 233 -15.47 23.68 30.40
N THR A 234 -16.42 24.33 29.73
CA THR A 234 -17.60 24.96 30.34
C THR A 234 -18.92 24.39 29.77
N ILE A 235 -18.90 23.13 29.33
CA ILE A 235 -20.08 22.40 28.84
C ILE A 235 -21.20 22.42 29.92
N PRO A 236 -22.42 22.86 29.57
CA PRO A 236 -23.60 22.72 30.43
C PRO A 236 -23.90 21.26 30.77
N GLU A 237 -24.23 20.98 32.04
CA GLU A 237 -24.49 19.62 32.54
C GLU A 237 -25.60 18.90 31.74
N GLU A 238 -26.61 19.65 31.29
CA GLU A 238 -27.76 19.12 30.55
C GLU A 238 -27.37 18.53 29.19
N LEU A 239 -26.24 18.97 28.61
CA LEU A 239 -25.80 18.51 27.30
C LEU A 239 -24.92 17.26 27.36
N LYS A 240 -24.38 16.91 28.53
CA LYS A 240 -23.32 15.90 28.70
C LYS A 240 -23.61 14.55 28.05
N ALA A 241 -24.88 14.12 28.02
CA ALA A 241 -25.25 12.82 27.47
C ALA A 241 -24.96 12.65 25.96
N GLU A 242 -24.90 13.75 25.20
CA GLU A 242 -24.73 13.73 23.73
C GLU A 242 -23.58 14.63 23.28
N ILE A 243 -22.80 15.17 24.22
CA ILE A 243 -21.85 16.24 23.92
C ILE A 243 -20.69 15.77 23.06
N ASP A 244 -20.24 14.54 23.24
CA ASP A 244 -19.09 13.98 22.52
C ASP A 244 -19.39 13.87 21.01
N PHE A 245 -20.60 13.40 20.70
CA PHE A 245 -21.16 13.40 19.34
C PHE A 245 -21.32 14.81 18.76
N LEU A 246 -21.90 15.74 19.52
CA LEU A 246 -22.15 17.10 19.07
C LEU A 246 -20.86 17.90 18.83
N LEU A 247 -19.85 17.71 19.68
CA LEU A 247 -18.52 18.30 19.53
C LEU A 247 -17.76 17.66 18.37
N GLY A 248 -17.85 16.33 18.21
CA GLY A 248 -17.26 15.64 17.06
C GLY A 248 -17.80 16.17 15.73
N TYR A 249 -19.12 16.37 15.64
CA TYR A 249 -19.75 17.03 14.50
C TYR A 249 -19.23 18.46 14.30
N TYR A 250 -19.23 19.26 15.37
CA TYR A 250 -18.78 20.65 15.31
C TYR A 250 -17.36 20.76 14.77
N LEU A 251 -16.42 19.98 15.31
CA LEU A 251 -15.01 20.01 14.91
C LEU A 251 -14.82 19.59 13.45
N ALA A 252 -15.52 18.54 13.02
CA ALA A 252 -15.48 18.10 11.62
C ALA A 252 -16.05 19.15 10.67
N ALA A 253 -17.16 19.79 11.03
CA ALA A 253 -17.82 20.79 10.21
C ALA A 253 -17.04 22.12 10.13
N PHE A 254 -16.46 22.55 11.26
CA PHE A 254 -15.72 23.80 11.39
C PHE A 254 -14.33 23.72 10.77
N TYR A 255 -13.62 22.60 10.92
CA TYR A 255 -12.27 22.41 10.37
C TYR A 255 -12.26 21.62 9.06
N LYS A 256 -13.39 21.53 8.36
CA LYS A 256 -13.53 20.77 7.11
C LYS A 256 -12.43 21.10 6.11
N GLU A 257 -12.10 22.39 5.96
CA GLU A 257 -11.09 22.85 5.02
C GLU A 257 -9.70 22.35 5.43
N SER A 258 -9.33 22.45 6.70
CA SER A 258 -8.05 21.94 7.23
C SER A 258 -7.92 20.43 7.05
N PHE A 259 -8.99 19.66 7.32
CA PHE A 259 -9.03 18.21 7.07
C PHE A 259 -8.88 17.80 5.60
N ASN A 260 -9.09 18.73 4.67
CA ASN A 260 -8.91 18.50 3.24
C ASN A 260 -7.56 19.00 2.72
N SER A 261 -6.95 20.02 3.36
CA SER A 261 -5.70 20.63 2.90
C SER A 261 -4.45 20.10 3.60
N GLU A 262 -4.58 19.56 4.81
CA GLU A 262 -3.45 19.23 5.68
C GLU A 262 -3.47 17.74 6.07
N ASN A 263 -2.43 17.01 5.67
CA ASN A 263 -2.35 15.56 5.90
C ASN A 263 -2.29 15.16 7.38
N ASN A 264 -1.72 16.01 8.25
CA ASN A 264 -1.47 15.69 9.66
C ASN A 264 -2.45 16.38 10.61
N PHE A 265 -3.45 17.11 10.09
CA PHE A 265 -4.32 17.95 10.91
C PHE A 265 -5.12 17.16 11.95
N PHE A 266 -5.45 15.90 11.68
CA PHE A 266 -6.11 15.04 12.67
C PHE A 266 -5.25 14.84 13.92
N ASP A 267 -3.95 14.60 13.76
CA ASP A 267 -3.02 14.40 14.86
C ASP A 267 -2.75 15.72 15.60
N ASP A 268 -2.65 16.82 14.85
CA ASP A 268 -2.52 18.16 15.42
C ASP A 268 -3.75 18.51 16.29
N LEU A 269 -4.95 18.25 15.79
CA LEU A 269 -6.20 18.44 16.52
C LEU A 269 -6.24 17.60 17.80
N TYR A 270 -5.83 16.32 17.73
CA TYR A 270 -5.79 15.42 18.87
C TYR A 270 -4.88 15.93 20.01
N ASN A 271 -3.77 16.58 19.64
CA ASN A 271 -2.82 17.15 20.59
C ASN A 271 -3.28 18.49 21.18
N LEU A 272 -4.05 19.28 20.42
CA LEU A 272 -4.48 20.63 20.82
C LEU A 272 -5.79 20.64 21.63
N ILE A 273 -6.62 19.60 21.54
CA ILE A 273 -7.86 19.51 22.31
C ILE A 273 -7.58 19.04 23.75
N HIS A 274 -7.98 19.87 24.71
CA HIS A 274 -7.92 19.60 26.14
C HIS A 274 -9.32 19.29 26.67
N TYR A 275 -9.70 18.02 26.57
CA TYR A 275 -11.00 17.52 27.01
C TYR A 275 -10.88 16.08 27.53
N GLU A 276 -11.60 15.75 28.59
CA GLU A 276 -11.51 14.44 29.25
C GLU A 276 -11.91 13.29 28.30
N ASN A 277 -13.00 13.45 27.56
CA ASN A 277 -13.48 12.46 26.58
C ASN A 277 -12.99 12.75 25.16
N LYS A 278 -11.80 13.35 24.99
CA LYS A 278 -11.32 13.73 23.64
C LYS A 278 -11.22 12.54 22.69
N ASP A 279 -10.91 11.34 23.17
CA ASP A 279 -10.83 10.15 22.31
C ASP A 279 -12.17 9.80 21.66
N GLU A 280 -13.28 9.94 22.39
CA GLU A 280 -14.63 9.71 21.87
C GLU A 280 -15.04 10.82 20.89
N VAL A 281 -14.75 12.08 21.24
CA VAL A 281 -14.94 13.22 20.33
C VAL A 281 -14.19 13.01 19.01
N LEU A 282 -12.91 12.62 19.07
CA LEU A 282 -12.10 12.38 17.87
C LEU A 282 -12.55 11.14 17.08
N SER A 283 -13.21 10.18 17.73
CA SER A 283 -13.86 9.05 17.05
C SER A 283 -15.02 9.54 16.18
N TRP A 284 -15.86 10.44 16.71
CA TRP A 284 -16.90 11.10 15.93
C TRP A 284 -16.35 12.05 14.85
N VAL A 285 -15.23 12.74 15.12
CA VAL A 285 -14.55 13.54 14.08
C VAL A 285 -14.11 12.65 12.91
N SER A 286 -13.52 11.47 13.18
CA SER A 286 -13.13 10.51 12.14
C SER A 286 -14.33 10.09 11.28
N PHE A 287 -15.48 9.82 11.90
CA PHE A 287 -16.71 9.50 11.19
C PHE A 287 -17.19 10.67 10.29
N PHE A 288 -17.39 11.86 10.88
CA PHE A 288 -18.00 12.98 10.17
C PHE A 288 -17.10 13.59 9.10
N THR A 289 -15.78 13.57 9.28
CA THR A 289 -14.86 14.07 8.25
C THR A 289 -14.85 13.20 7.00
N SER A 290 -15.31 11.95 7.11
CA SER A 290 -15.16 10.93 6.07
C SER A 290 -16.48 10.52 5.43
N ILE A 291 -17.61 10.85 6.06
CA ILE A 291 -18.97 10.58 5.55
C ILE A 291 -19.20 11.11 4.12
N PHE A 292 -18.45 12.13 3.67
CA PHE A 292 -18.52 12.71 2.33
C PHE A 292 -17.23 12.56 1.50
N LYS A 293 -16.27 11.74 1.94
CA LYS A 293 -14.98 11.53 1.24
C LYS A 293 -15.08 10.32 0.30
N GLU A 294 -15.00 10.57 -1.00
CA GLU A 294 -15.03 9.52 -2.03
C GLU A 294 -13.83 8.56 -1.93
N ASN A 295 -12.66 9.05 -1.51
CA ASN A 295 -11.42 8.27 -1.42
C ASN A 295 -11.53 7.07 -0.45
N GLU A 296 -12.46 7.10 0.51
CA GLU A 296 -12.66 6.00 1.47
C GLU A 296 -13.16 4.71 0.77
N GLN A 297 -13.70 4.82 -0.44
CA GLN A 297 -14.12 3.68 -1.26
C GLN A 297 -12.91 2.86 -1.77
N ALA A 298 -11.73 3.48 -1.86
CA ALA A 298 -10.50 2.83 -2.33
C ALA A 298 -9.67 2.20 -1.20
N ILE A 299 -10.27 2.00 -0.02
CA ILE A 299 -9.66 1.28 1.11
C ILE A 299 -10.03 -0.20 1.03
N TYR A 300 -9.01 -1.05 0.90
CA TYR A 300 -9.17 -2.51 0.83
C TYR A 300 -8.46 -3.15 2.01
N PHE A 301 -9.20 -3.79 2.92
CA PHE A 301 -8.62 -4.50 4.06
C PHE A 301 -8.09 -5.88 3.68
N VAL A 302 -7.06 -6.35 4.41
CA VAL A 302 -6.51 -7.70 4.26
C VAL A 302 -7.56 -8.78 4.57
N LYS A 303 -7.31 -10.00 4.09
CA LYS A 303 -8.27 -11.10 4.11
C LYS A 303 -8.79 -11.43 5.51
N ALA A 304 -7.95 -11.40 6.54
CA ALA A 304 -8.31 -11.68 7.91
C ALA A 304 -9.28 -10.65 8.50
N LEU A 305 -9.37 -9.44 7.92
CA LEU A 305 -10.27 -8.37 8.35
C LEU A 305 -11.58 -8.33 7.55
N LYS A 306 -11.74 -9.16 6.50
CA LYS A 306 -12.93 -9.14 5.63
C LYS A 306 -14.24 -9.35 6.36
N GLU A 307 -14.26 -10.19 7.40
CA GLU A 307 -15.48 -10.43 8.18
C GLU A 307 -15.93 -9.18 8.95
N GLU A 308 -14.99 -8.48 9.59
CA GLU A 308 -15.28 -7.22 10.28
C GLU A 308 -15.70 -6.13 9.27
N SER A 309 -15.01 -6.03 8.13
CA SER A 309 -15.40 -5.12 7.05
C SER A 309 -16.82 -5.43 6.53
N PHE A 310 -17.18 -6.70 6.39
CA PHE A 310 -18.53 -7.11 5.97
C PHE A 310 -19.61 -6.72 6.97
N LYS A 311 -19.36 -6.92 8.28
CA LYS A 311 -20.28 -6.46 9.32
C LYS A 311 -20.51 -4.95 9.25
N ILE A 312 -19.45 -4.17 8.98
CA ILE A 312 -19.57 -2.71 8.84
C ILE A 312 -20.39 -2.33 7.60
N GLU A 313 -20.13 -2.95 6.44
CA GLU A 313 -20.91 -2.67 5.24
C GLU A 313 -22.38 -3.04 5.45
N LYS A 314 -22.65 -4.16 6.14
CA LYS A 314 -24.00 -4.60 6.42
C LYS A 314 -24.72 -3.66 7.40
N LEU A 315 -24.03 -3.22 8.45
CA LEU A 315 -24.50 -2.19 9.37
C LEU A 315 -24.86 -0.89 8.64
N ALA A 316 -23.96 -0.38 7.79
CA ALA A 316 -24.21 0.83 7.00
C ALA A 316 -25.45 0.66 6.09
N PHE A 317 -25.59 -0.50 5.46
CA PHE A 317 -26.73 -0.80 4.58
C PHE A 317 -28.04 -0.83 5.35
N GLU A 318 -28.10 -1.53 6.49
CA GLU A 318 -29.31 -1.61 7.33
C GLU A 318 -29.70 -0.23 7.89
N LEU A 319 -28.73 0.55 8.36
CA LEU A 319 -28.99 1.91 8.82
C LEU A 319 -29.55 2.81 7.69
N SER A 320 -29.01 2.69 6.47
CA SER A 320 -29.47 3.50 5.34
C SER A 320 -30.88 3.16 4.86
N THR A 321 -31.32 1.91 5.07
CA THR A 321 -32.61 1.41 4.57
C THR A 321 -33.72 1.44 5.62
N ASN A 322 -33.37 1.47 6.90
CA ASN A 322 -34.33 1.36 8.01
C ASN A 322 -34.36 2.62 8.91
N ASN A 323 -34.28 3.82 8.32
CA ASN A 323 -34.31 5.09 9.08
C ASN A 323 -33.31 5.13 10.26
N LEU A 324 -32.09 4.64 10.04
CA LEU A 324 -31.02 4.55 11.07
C LEU A 324 -31.40 3.68 12.28
N GLU A 325 -32.21 2.65 12.05
CA GLU A 325 -32.52 1.61 13.03
C GLU A 325 -32.02 0.25 12.55
N ILE A 326 -31.67 -0.61 13.52
CA ILE A 326 -31.29 -1.99 13.25
C ILE A 326 -32.33 -2.89 13.88
N SER A 327 -32.61 -4.02 13.23
CA SER A 327 -33.45 -5.05 13.84
C SER A 327 -32.81 -5.60 15.11
N MET A 328 -33.61 -5.88 16.13
CA MET A 328 -33.15 -6.43 17.41
C MET A 328 -32.34 -7.73 17.24
N ASP A 329 -32.59 -8.49 16.18
CA ASP A 329 -31.90 -9.75 15.87
C ASP A 329 -30.55 -9.56 15.17
N SER A 330 -30.17 -8.33 14.81
CA SER A 330 -28.99 -8.01 13.99
C SER A 330 -27.94 -7.17 14.71
N VAL A 331 -27.83 -7.28 16.04
CA VAL A 331 -26.78 -6.56 16.79
C VAL A 331 -25.38 -7.00 16.30
N TYR A 332 -24.58 -6.03 15.86
CA TYR A 332 -23.23 -6.27 15.39
C TYR A 332 -22.23 -6.13 16.53
N ASP A 333 -21.46 -7.19 16.78
CA ASP A 333 -20.28 -7.11 17.62
C ASP A 333 -19.02 -7.02 16.76
N PHE A 334 -18.19 -6.03 17.12
CA PHE A 334 -16.95 -5.69 16.45
C PHE A 334 -15.78 -5.93 17.38
N ASN A 335 -14.73 -6.56 16.84
CA ASN A 335 -13.54 -6.92 17.60
C ASN A 335 -12.28 -6.44 16.91
N ILE A 336 -11.32 -5.95 17.70
CA ILE A 336 -9.98 -5.63 17.19
C ILE A 336 -9.24 -6.94 16.96
N ILE A 337 -8.94 -7.23 15.70
CA ILE A 337 -8.22 -8.45 15.32
C ILE A 337 -6.72 -8.15 15.38
N ASN A 338 -6.02 -8.82 16.29
CA ASN A 338 -4.56 -8.77 16.35
C ASN A 338 -3.99 -9.89 15.48
N LEU A 339 -3.22 -9.52 14.45
CA LEU A 339 -2.60 -10.46 13.52
C LEU A 339 -1.11 -10.60 13.81
N GLU A 340 -0.59 -11.82 13.66
CA GLU A 340 0.86 -12.04 13.64
C GLU A 340 1.46 -11.30 12.43
N GLU A 341 2.57 -10.59 12.62
CA GLU A 341 3.22 -9.77 11.59
C GLU A 341 3.46 -10.55 10.29
N SER A 342 3.92 -11.81 10.40
CA SER A 342 4.18 -12.64 9.22
C SER A 342 2.90 -12.96 8.40
N CYS A 343 1.75 -13.11 9.07
CA CYS A 343 0.46 -13.34 8.44
C CYS A 343 -0.03 -12.05 7.78
N LEU A 344 0.04 -10.94 8.52
CA LEU A 344 -0.36 -9.62 8.06
C LEU A 344 0.39 -9.20 6.77
N LEU A 345 1.72 -9.34 6.77
CA LEU A 345 2.53 -9.02 5.61
C LEU A 345 2.23 -9.93 4.41
N SER A 346 1.96 -11.20 4.66
CA SER A 346 1.57 -12.17 3.62
C SER A 346 0.25 -11.76 2.96
N GLU A 347 -0.79 -11.48 3.75
CA GLU A 347 -2.09 -11.08 3.22
C GLU A 347 -2.06 -9.69 2.56
N PHE A 348 -1.24 -8.77 3.07
CA PHE A 348 -1.02 -7.47 2.43
C PHE A 348 -0.43 -7.61 1.03
N LEU A 349 0.60 -8.46 0.86
CA LEU A 349 1.20 -8.72 -0.45
C LEU A 349 0.25 -9.48 -1.37
N GLU A 350 -0.51 -10.43 -0.83
CA GLU A 350 -1.58 -11.12 -1.58
C GLU A 350 -2.58 -10.10 -2.13
N LEU A 351 -3.06 -9.18 -1.30
CA LEU A 351 -4.01 -8.16 -1.70
C LEU A 351 -3.40 -7.16 -2.71
N LYS A 352 -2.22 -6.62 -2.41
CA LYS A 352 -1.59 -5.56 -3.22
C LYS A 352 -1.06 -6.07 -4.56
N HIS A 353 -0.47 -7.26 -4.58
CA HIS A 353 0.29 -7.78 -5.72
C HIS A 353 -0.28 -9.08 -6.31
N GLY A 354 -1.30 -9.69 -5.70
CA GLY A 354 -1.87 -10.95 -6.17
C GLY A 354 -0.97 -12.17 -5.96
N VAL A 355 -0.01 -12.07 -5.03
CA VAL A 355 0.95 -13.15 -4.77
C VAL A 355 0.50 -14.00 -3.58
N ASN A 356 0.11 -15.24 -3.85
CA ASN A 356 -0.42 -16.16 -2.83
C ASN A 356 0.70 -16.92 -2.11
N ASN A 357 0.47 -17.24 -0.83
CA ASN A 357 1.31 -18.13 -0.01
C ASN A 357 2.77 -17.70 0.19
N GLN A 358 3.06 -16.41 0.03
CA GLN A 358 4.41 -15.89 0.26
C GLN A 358 4.57 -15.40 1.69
N LYS A 359 5.67 -15.79 2.35
CA LYS A 359 6.05 -15.29 3.66
C LYS A 359 7.20 -14.30 3.50
N PRO A 360 6.90 -12.99 3.35
CA PRO A 360 7.95 -12.01 3.17
C PRO A 360 8.79 -11.87 4.44
N THR A 361 10.06 -11.53 4.27
CA THR A 361 10.91 -11.11 5.39
C THR A 361 10.92 -9.59 5.48
N LEU A 362 10.47 -9.05 6.62
CA LEU A 362 10.59 -7.63 6.91
C LEU A 362 12.02 -7.30 7.34
N ILE A 363 12.63 -6.29 6.72
CA ILE A 363 13.99 -5.87 7.03
C ILE A 363 14.09 -4.35 7.12
N LYS A 364 15.08 -3.85 7.85
CA LYS A 364 15.41 -2.42 7.85
C LYS A 364 16.19 -2.05 6.60
N ILE A 365 16.04 -0.81 6.13
CA ILE A 365 16.84 -0.30 4.99
C ILE A 365 18.34 -0.43 5.23
N THR A 366 18.80 -0.28 6.48
CA THR A 366 20.21 -0.43 6.86
C THR A 366 20.76 -1.84 6.67
N GLN A 367 19.88 -2.83 6.52
CA GLN A 367 20.21 -4.24 6.30
C GLN A 367 20.02 -4.66 4.84
N ALA A 368 19.46 -3.80 3.98
CA ALA A 368 19.08 -4.15 2.60
C ALA A 368 20.26 -4.70 1.79
N ARG A 369 21.44 -4.06 1.90
CA ARG A 369 22.65 -4.50 1.20
C ARG A 369 23.07 -5.92 1.58
N ASN A 370 22.85 -6.34 2.82
CA ASN A 370 23.29 -7.65 3.30
C ASN A 370 22.51 -8.80 2.66
N VAL A 371 21.30 -8.55 2.16
CA VAL A 371 20.49 -9.54 1.45
C VAL A 371 21.18 -10.03 0.17
N PHE A 372 21.95 -9.16 -0.48
CA PHE A 372 22.69 -9.48 -1.71
C PHE A 372 24.17 -9.82 -1.46
N LYS A 373 24.57 -10.11 -0.22
CA LYS A 373 25.97 -10.43 0.10
C LYS A 373 26.46 -11.60 -0.76
N ASN A 374 27.59 -11.41 -1.43
CA ASN A 374 28.25 -12.42 -2.25
C ASN A 374 29.74 -12.55 -1.92
N ASN A 375 30.42 -13.48 -2.59
CA ASN A 375 31.84 -13.80 -2.37
C ASN A 375 32.79 -12.61 -2.61
N PHE A 376 32.35 -11.57 -3.31
CA PHE A 376 33.17 -10.44 -3.71
C PHE A 376 32.90 -9.16 -2.91
N PHE A 377 32.06 -9.24 -1.86
CA PHE A 377 31.95 -8.16 -0.90
C PHE A 377 33.31 -7.94 -0.21
N LYS A 378 33.62 -6.69 0.14
CA LYS A 378 34.96 -6.25 0.57
C LYS A 378 35.61 -7.14 1.66
N GLU A 379 34.82 -7.66 2.58
CA GLU A 379 35.28 -8.55 3.67
C GLU A 379 35.72 -9.95 3.18
N GLU A 380 35.06 -10.48 2.16
CA GLU A 380 35.31 -11.81 1.61
C GLU A 380 36.34 -11.76 0.48
N LEU A 381 36.34 -10.69 -0.32
CA LEU A 381 37.28 -10.51 -1.44
C LEU A 381 38.75 -10.58 -0.98
N THR A 382 39.04 -10.03 0.20
CA THR A 382 40.39 -10.04 0.76
C THR A 382 40.89 -11.44 1.11
N LYS A 383 39.97 -12.41 1.30
CA LYS A 383 40.28 -13.82 1.58
C LYS A 383 40.37 -14.69 0.33
N ILE A 384 40.08 -14.11 -0.83
CA ILE A 384 40.05 -14.82 -2.11
C ILE A 384 41.37 -14.62 -2.85
N GLY A 385 41.89 -15.69 -3.44
CA GLY A 385 43.03 -15.66 -4.35
C GLY A 385 42.72 -16.22 -5.74
N PHE A 386 43.41 -15.71 -6.75
CA PHE A 386 43.23 -16.13 -8.15
C PHE A 386 44.54 -16.63 -8.77
N ASP A 387 44.41 -17.59 -9.69
CA ASP A 387 45.50 -17.94 -10.60
C ASP A 387 45.45 -17.03 -11.83
N LEU A 388 46.45 -16.16 -11.95
CA LEU A 388 46.55 -15.14 -12.98
C LEU A 388 47.56 -15.56 -14.04
N ASN A 389 47.31 -15.17 -15.29
CA ASN A 389 48.36 -15.21 -16.30
C ASN A 389 49.34 -14.06 -16.04
N SER A 390 50.63 -14.26 -16.34
CA SER A 390 51.71 -13.26 -16.13
C SER A 390 51.50 -11.91 -16.84
N GLN A 391 50.48 -11.81 -17.71
CA GLN A 391 50.07 -10.60 -18.43
C GLN A 391 48.90 -9.83 -17.77
N TYR A 392 48.30 -10.33 -16.68
CA TYR A 392 47.28 -9.58 -15.93
C TYR A 392 47.95 -8.51 -15.07
N ASP A 393 48.31 -7.40 -15.71
CA ASP A 393 48.85 -6.22 -15.06
C ASP A 393 47.70 -5.50 -14.31
N LYS A 394 47.86 -5.40 -12.98
CA LYS A 394 47.20 -4.45 -12.06
C LYS A 394 45.67 -4.38 -12.08
N ASN A 395 44.98 -5.48 -11.73
CA ASN A 395 43.70 -5.28 -11.02
C ASN A 395 44.02 -4.98 -9.55
N ILE A 396 44.08 -3.68 -9.19
CA ILE A 396 44.57 -3.15 -7.89
C ILE A 396 43.85 -3.78 -6.67
N ARG A 397 42.68 -4.42 -6.88
CA ARG A 397 41.88 -5.06 -5.84
C ARG A 397 42.16 -6.56 -5.63
N ILE A 398 42.86 -7.25 -6.55
CA ILE A 398 43.24 -8.65 -6.33
C ILE A 398 44.46 -8.68 -5.41
N GLN A 399 44.20 -8.84 -4.12
CA GLN A 399 45.24 -8.80 -3.10
C GLN A 399 45.98 -10.13 -2.92
N ASN A 400 45.37 -11.24 -3.36
CA ASN A 400 46.00 -12.55 -3.35
C ASN A 400 46.00 -13.11 -4.77
N SER A 401 47.18 -13.49 -5.25
CA SER A 401 47.31 -14.02 -6.61
C SER A 401 48.49 -14.98 -6.70
N CYS A 402 48.39 -15.91 -7.63
CA CYS A 402 49.51 -16.76 -8.01
C CYS A 402 49.64 -16.77 -9.52
N TRP A 403 50.86 -17.00 -10.02
CA TRP A 403 51.11 -17.17 -11.45
C TRP A 403 52.42 -17.92 -11.68
N PHE A 404 52.59 -18.41 -12.91
CA PHE A 404 53.88 -18.92 -13.37
C PHE A 404 54.54 -17.91 -14.31
N SER A 405 55.81 -17.61 -14.06
CA SER A 405 56.67 -16.93 -15.02
C SER A 405 57.80 -17.89 -15.41
N LYS A 406 57.79 -18.32 -16.67
CA LYS A 406 58.69 -19.36 -17.21
C LYS A 406 58.56 -20.68 -16.41
N LYS A 407 59.47 -20.95 -15.47
CA LYS A 407 59.49 -22.13 -14.58
C LYS A 407 59.38 -21.78 -13.09
N GLN A 408 59.21 -20.50 -12.75
CA GLN A 408 59.11 -20.02 -11.38
C GLN A 408 57.66 -19.79 -11.01
N PHE A 409 57.28 -20.28 -9.84
CA PHE A 409 55.97 -20.05 -9.24
C PHE A 409 56.06 -18.79 -8.37
N HIS A 410 55.17 -17.84 -8.63
CA HIS A 410 55.05 -16.61 -7.86
C HIS A 410 53.74 -16.65 -7.07
N LEU A 411 53.82 -16.20 -5.83
CA LEU A 411 52.67 -16.11 -4.92
C LEU A 411 52.72 -14.75 -4.24
N HIS A 412 51.63 -14.01 -4.37
CA HIS A 412 51.39 -12.76 -3.67
C HIS A 412 50.22 -12.97 -2.71
N LEU A 413 50.42 -12.67 -1.43
CA LEU A 413 49.41 -12.78 -0.38
C LEU A 413 49.23 -11.43 0.32
N ASN A 414 48.01 -11.14 0.72
CA ASN A 414 47.73 -10.01 1.60
C ASN A 414 48.38 -10.28 2.97
N ALA A 415 49.32 -9.43 3.37
CA ALA A 415 50.02 -9.54 4.65
C ALA A 415 49.12 -9.46 5.89
N ASN A 416 47.89 -8.94 5.75
CA ASN A 416 46.96 -8.75 6.85
C ASN A 416 46.05 -9.97 7.12
N ILE A 417 46.21 -11.08 6.39
CA ILE A 417 45.34 -12.26 6.48
C ILE A 417 46.17 -13.52 6.65
N ASP A 418 45.73 -14.41 7.55
CA ASP A 418 46.36 -15.72 7.73
C ASP A 418 46.17 -16.57 6.45
N ALA A 419 47.26 -17.17 5.97
CA ALA A 419 47.23 -18.06 4.81
C ALA A 419 46.24 -19.23 4.97
N ASN A 420 45.91 -19.65 6.19
CA ASN A 420 44.92 -20.70 6.47
C ASN A 420 43.47 -20.27 6.18
N ASP A 421 43.22 -18.96 6.19
CA ASP A 421 41.92 -18.35 5.91
C ASP A 421 41.72 -18.05 4.42
N LEU A 422 42.80 -18.12 3.62
CA LEU A 422 42.75 -17.88 2.19
C LEU A 422 42.21 -19.09 1.42
N VAL A 423 41.37 -18.79 0.43
CA VAL A 423 40.88 -19.78 -0.53
C VAL A 423 41.21 -19.30 -1.94
N PHE A 424 42.03 -20.08 -2.64
CA PHE A 424 42.38 -19.83 -4.03
C PHE A 424 41.39 -20.50 -4.97
N TYR A 425 40.80 -19.72 -5.88
CA TYR A 425 39.92 -20.20 -6.93
C TYR A 425 40.71 -20.31 -8.23
N ILE A 426 40.91 -21.54 -8.67
CA ILE A 426 41.84 -21.89 -9.74
C ILE A 426 41.17 -22.80 -10.76
N ASN A 427 41.61 -22.72 -12.01
CA ASN A 427 41.10 -23.58 -13.06
C ASN A 427 41.49 -25.05 -12.76
N GLU A 428 40.63 -26.01 -13.07
CA GLU A 428 40.80 -27.42 -12.68
C GLU A 428 42.10 -28.03 -13.21
N ASN A 429 42.60 -27.52 -14.34
CA ASN A 429 43.82 -27.98 -15.00
C ASN A 429 45.07 -27.13 -14.65
N SER A 430 44.97 -26.21 -13.68
CA SER A 430 46.10 -25.34 -13.34
C SER A 430 47.22 -26.08 -12.60
N LEU A 431 48.45 -25.84 -13.06
CA LEU A 431 49.69 -26.28 -12.39
C LEU A 431 49.86 -25.66 -10.98
N ALA A 432 49.20 -24.53 -10.70
CA ALA A 432 49.27 -23.84 -9.41
C ALA A 432 48.64 -24.67 -8.29
N THR A 433 47.67 -25.52 -8.61
CA THR A 433 46.96 -26.39 -7.67
C THR A 433 47.90 -27.18 -6.77
N ASN A 434 48.92 -27.82 -7.36
CA ASN A 434 49.85 -28.66 -6.61
C ASN A 434 50.80 -27.83 -5.73
N LYS A 435 51.20 -26.65 -6.20
CA LYS A 435 52.06 -25.73 -5.44
C LYS A 435 51.33 -25.13 -4.23
N LEU A 436 50.09 -24.68 -4.42
CA LEU A 436 49.28 -24.14 -3.32
C LEU A 436 48.97 -25.22 -2.27
N LYS A 437 48.70 -26.46 -2.68
CA LYS A 437 48.54 -27.59 -1.76
C LYS A 437 49.80 -27.88 -0.94
N GLN A 438 50.99 -27.82 -1.55
CA GLN A 438 52.28 -27.96 -0.83
C GLN A 438 52.46 -26.87 0.24
N LEU A 439 51.97 -25.66 -0.04
CA LEU A 439 51.97 -24.52 0.89
C LEU A 439 50.81 -24.56 1.90
N LYS A 440 50.01 -25.64 1.94
CA LYS A 440 48.83 -25.82 2.80
C LYS A 440 47.72 -24.77 2.59
N ILE A 441 47.67 -24.13 1.43
CA ILE A 441 46.64 -23.15 1.07
C ILE A 441 45.43 -23.89 0.46
N LYS A 442 44.22 -23.53 0.88
CA LYS A 442 42.97 -24.14 0.39
C LYS A 442 42.73 -23.74 -1.07
N THR A 443 42.31 -24.70 -1.88
CA THR A 443 41.99 -24.49 -3.30
C THR A 443 40.57 -24.95 -3.63
N LYS A 444 39.88 -24.21 -4.50
CA LYS A 444 38.56 -24.55 -5.05
C LYS A 444 38.54 -24.27 -6.56
N PRO A 445 37.69 -24.96 -7.34
CA PRO A 445 37.52 -24.64 -8.75
C PRO A 445 36.79 -23.30 -8.94
N VAL A 446 37.17 -22.53 -9.98
CA VAL A 446 36.57 -21.21 -10.34
C VAL A 446 35.05 -21.27 -10.43
N LYS A 447 34.48 -22.35 -10.97
CA LYS A 447 33.03 -22.57 -11.06
C LYS A 447 32.25 -22.50 -9.75
N LYS A 448 32.92 -22.56 -8.59
CA LYS A 448 32.32 -22.40 -7.26
C LYS A 448 32.23 -20.93 -6.79
N LEU A 449 32.80 -19.97 -7.51
CA LEU A 449 32.67 -18.55 -7.21
C LEU A 449 31.26 -18.03 -7.45
N LEU A 450 30.61 -18.51 -8.51
CA LEU A 450 29.22 -18.21 -8.84
C LEU A 450 28.33 -19.39 -8.45
N ASN A 451 27.43 -19.15 -7.49
CA ASN A 451 26.50 -20.17 -7.02
C ASN A 451 25.61 -20.67 -8.18
N THR A 452 25.35 -21.97 -8.24
CA THR A 452 24.51 -22.60 -9.27
C THR A 452 23.07 -22.11 -9.28
N SER A 453 22.60 -21.50 -8.19
CA SER A 453 21.26 -20.90 -8.16
C SER A 453 21.17 -19.57 -8.92
N LYS A 454 22.29 -18.94 -9.26
CA LYS A 454 22.34 -17.60 -9.84
C LYS A 454 21.97 -17.63 -11.31
N LYS A 455 21.05 -16.75 -11.69
CA LYS A 455 20.48 -16.66 -13.04
C LYS A 455 20.60 -15.28 -13.65
N ILE A 456 20.79 -14.25 -12.83
CA ILE A 456 20.85 -12.86 -13.29
C ILE A 456 21.96 -12.10 -12.58
N LEU A 457 22.73 -11.33 -13.36
CA LEU A 457 23.74 -10.42 -12.85
C LEU A 457 23.23 -8.99 -12.90
N ILE A 458 23.52 -8.20 -11.88
CA ILE A 458 23.05 -6.82 -11.77
C ILE A 458 24.25 -5.91 -11.47
N GLY A 459 24.54 -4.99 -12.38
CA GLY A 459 25.61 -4.01 -12.22
C GLY A 459 25.09 -2.58 -12.18
N PHE A 460 25.79 -1.70 -11.48
CA PHE A 460 25.56 -0.25 -11.53
C PHE A 460 26.80 0.40 -12.15
N ILE A 461 26.61 1.26 -13.14
CA ILE A 461 27.69 1.88 -13.90
C ILE A 461 27.48 3.39 -13.97
N ARG A 462 28.56 4.14 -14.19
CA ARG A 462 28.52 5.59 -14.45
C ARG A 462 29.06 5.87 -15.86
N LEU A 463 28.88 7.10 -16.33
CA LEU A 463 29.46 7.53 -17.61
C LEU A 463 30.97 7.28 -17.60
N ASP A 464 31.46 6.59 -18.63
CA ASP A 464 32.87 6.23 -18.83
C ASP A 464 33.52 5.38 -17.72
N GLU A 465 32.72 4.81 -16.81
CA GLU A 465 33.19 3.97 -15.71
C GLU A 465 32.53 2.59 -15.72
N VAL A 466 33.35 1.55 -15.88
CA VAL A 466 32.92 0.15 -15.64
C VAL A 466 33.50 -0.30 -14.29
N PRO A 467 32.66 -0.75 -13.34
CA PRO A 467 33.10 -1.24 -12.04
C PRO A 467 34.18 -2.31 -12.18
N ASN A 468 35.17 -2.29 -11.29
CA ASN A 468 36.25 -3.27 -11.34
C ASN A 468 35.72 -4.69 -11.12
N LEU A 469 34.67 -4.83 -10.31
CA LEU A 469 34.00 -6.10 -10.08
C LEU A 469 33.38 -6.65 -11.37
N CYS A 470 32.77 -5.77 -12.18
CA CYS A 470 32.25 -6.14 -13.50
C CYS A 470 33.37 -6.70 -14.40
N ASN A 471 34.53 -6.04 -14.44
CA ASN A 471 35.70 -6.53 -15.19
C ASN A 471 36.23 -7.87 -14.67
N LEU A 472 36.17 -8.11 -13.35
CA LEU A 472 36.55 -9.40 -12.77
C LEU A 472 35.59 -10.49 -13.25
N TYR A 473 34.29 -10.26 -13.18
CA TYR A 473 33.28 -11.22 -13.64
C TYR A 473 33.43 -11.54 -15.13
N SER A 474 33.59 -10.52 -15.97
CA SER A 474 33.74 -10.72 -17.41
C SER A 474 35.07 -11.34 -17.83
N SER A 475 36.09 -11.28 -16.97
CA SER A 475 37.41 -11.86 -17.22
C SER A 475 37.54 -13.29 -16.71
N PHE A 476 37.09 -13.55 -15.48
CA PHE A 476 37.34 -14.80 -14.77
C PHE A 476 36.15 -15.75 -14.75
N LEU A 477 34.93 -15.25 -14.94
CA LEU A 477 33.71 -16.03 -14.84
C LEU A 477 32.91 -16.03 -16.14
N LYS A 478 33.51 -15.56 -17.25
CA LYS A 478 32.78 -15.36 -18.52
C LYS A 478 32.06 -16.62 -18.99
N ASP A 479 32.75 -17.76 -18.97
CA ASP A 479 32.20 -19.04 -19.42
C ASP A 479 31.11 -19.53 -18.45
N GLU A 480 31.35 -19.43 -17.14
CA GLU A 480 30.34 -19.78 -16.13
C GLU A 480 29.08 -18.91 -16.21
N ILE A 481 29.25 -17.63 -16.48
CA ILE A 481 28.13 -16.68 -16.64
C ILE A 481 27.33 -17.05 -17.88
N LYS A 482 28.00 -17.35 -19.01
CA LYS A 482 27.35 -17.80 -20.24
C LYS A 482 26.56 -19.11 -20.07
N GLU A 483 27.03 -20.01 -19.22
CA GLU A 483 26.35 -21.27 -18.94
C GLU A 483 25.19 -21.16 -17.95
N LYS A 484 25.27 -20.23 -16.99
CA LYS A 484 24.35 -20.19 -15.83
C LYS A 484 23.38 -19.01 -15.81
N CYS A 485 23.77 -17.88 -16.40
CA CYS A 485 22.97 -16.66 -16.36
C CYS A 485 22.16 -16.50 -17.63
N ASP A 486 20.87 -16.25 -17.45
CA ASP A 486 19.94 -16.01 -18.55
C ASP A 486 20.07 -14.56 -19.06
N ARG A 487 20.52 -13.64 -18.18
CA ARG A 487 20.49 -12.20 -18.43
C ARG A 487 21.47 -11.41 -17.56
N VAL A 488 21.88 -10.24 -18.05
CA VAL A 488 22.62 -9.23 -17.29
C VAL A 488 21.88 -7.90 -17.34
N VAL A 489 21.71 -7.23 -16.20
CA VAL A 489 21.05 -5.94 -16.08
C VAL A 489 22.05 -4.91 -15.60
N PHE A 490 22.17 -3.80 -16.32
CA PHE A 490 22.96 -2.65 -15.91
C PHE A 490 22.07 -1.45 -15.62
N ILE A 491 22.32 -0.79 -14.50
CA ILE A 491 21.73 0.50 -14.16
C ILE A 491 22.81 1.56 -14.39
N LEU A 492 22.64 2.37 -15.43
CA LEU A 492 23.49 3.53 -15.71
C LEU A 492 23.01 4.72 -14.88
N LEU A 493 23.83 5.11 -13.93
CA LEU A 493 23.69 6.31 -13.12
C LEU A 493 24.28 7.49 -13.89
N VAL A 494 23.47 8.50 -14.15
CA VAL A 494 23.87 9.74 -14.83
C VAL A 494 23.51 10.94 -13.99
N ASP A 495 24.25 12.02 -14.14
CA ASP A 495 23.92 13.34 -13.60
C ASP A 495 23.92 14.30 -14.78
N LEU A 496 22.77 14.41 -15.45
CA LEU A 496 22.61 15.15 -16.70
C LEU A 496 21.30 15.93 -16.69
N ASP A 497 21.30 17.08 -17.35
CA ASP A 497 20.09 17.87 -17.53
C ASP A 497 19.09 17.14 -18.45
N VAL A 498 17.81 17.45 -18.32
CA VAL A 498 16.72 16.79 -19.07
C VAL A 498 16.92 16.88 -20.58
N GLU A 499 17.39 18.03 -21.07
CA GLU A 499 17.66 18.25 -22.50
C GLU A 499 18.78 17.35 -23.02
N GLU A 500 19.79 17.08 -22.21
CA GLU A 500 20.91 16.21 -22.58
C GLU A 500 20.50 14.74 -22.62
N ILE A 501 19.68 14.30 -21.66
CA ILE A 501 19.11 12.95 -21.62
C ILE A 501 18.22 12.68 -22.84
N GLN A 502 17.46 13.68 -23.28
CA GLN A 502 16.60 13.57 -24.46
C GLN A 502 17.37 13.74 -25.78
N SER A 503 18.67 14.05 -25.73
CA SER A 503 19.46 14.31 -26.92
C SER A 503 19.74 13.05 -27.75
N MET A 504 19.87 13.24 -29.07
CA MET A 504 20.26 12.16 -29.99
C MET A 504 21.68 11.61 -29.69
N LYS A 505 22.56 12.46 -29.14
CA LYS A 505 23.90 12.06 -28.71
C LYS A 505 23.82 11.04 -27.59
N PHE A 506 23.02 11.31 -26.56
CA PHE A 506 22.84 10.39 -25.45
C PHE A 506 22.15 9.09 -25.88
N ALA A 507 21.12 9.16 -26.73
CA ALA A 507 20.50 7.96 -27.30
C ALA A 507 21.50 7.07 -28.06
N THR A 508 22.44 7.68 -28.80
CA THR A 508 23.51 6.96 -29.51
C THR A 508 24.53 6.35 -28.56
N PHE A 509 24.88 7.08 -27.49
CA PHE A 509 25.74 6.57 -26.42
C PHE A 509 25.12 5.33 -25.75
N ILE A 510 23.86 5.40 -25.34
CA ILE A 510 23.14 4.28 -24.71
C ILE A 510 23.14 3.04 -25.59
N LYS A 511 22.86 3.20 -26.89
CA LYS A 511 22.89 2.08 -27.84
C LYS A 511 24.27 1.46 -27.97
N THR A 512 25.32 2.28 -28.00
CA THR A 512 26.71 1.82 -28.08
C THR A 512 27.11 1.09 -26.80
N GLN A 513 26.84 1.71 -25.64
CA GLN A 513 27.13 1.15 -24.33
C GLN A 513 26.46 -0.21 -24.12
N LYS A 514 25.17 -0.34 -24.50
CA LYS A 514 24.44 -1.61 -24.45
C LYS A 514 25.14 -2.71 -25.26
N ASN A 515 25.61 -2.39 -26.47
CA ASN A 515 26.31 -3.35 -27.33
C ASN A 515 27.67 -3.76 -26.74
N ASP A 516 28.40 -2.81 -26.17
CA ASP A 516 29.72 -3.09 -25.61
C ASP A 516 29.62 -3.95 -24.34
N LEU A 517 28.63 -3.66 -23.47
CA LEU A 517 28.33 -4.51 -22.32
C LEU A 517 27.88 -5.92 -22.74
N ALA A 518 27.03 -6.04 -23.77
CA ALA A 518 26.60 -7.33 -24.29
C ALA A 518 27.78 -8.14 -24.84
N ARG A 519 28.75 -7.50 -25.51
CA ARG A 519 29.98 -8.14 -25.99
C ARG A 519 30.89 -8.60 -24.85
N LEU A 520 30.94 -7.83 -23.76
CA LEU A 520 31.75 -8.14 -22.58
C LEU A 520 31.37 -9.52 -21.99
N PHE A 521 30.07 -9.77 -21.81
CA PHE A 521 29.53 -11.00 -21.21
C PHE A 521 29.12 -12.07 -22.23
N ASN A 522 28.94 -11.69 -23.51
CA ASN A 522 28.38 -12.55 -24.55
C ASN A 522 26.96 -13.07 -24.23
N ILE A 523 26.13 -12.22 -23.61
CA ILE A 523 24.74 -12.46 -23.21
C ILE A 523 23.92 -11.19 -23.49
N GLU A 524 22.60 -11.34 -23.62
CA GLU A 524 21.68 -10.21 -23.68
C GLU A 524 21.81 -9.33 -22.42
N VAL A 525 21.93 -8.02 -22.65
CA VAL A 525 22.03 -7.01 -21.61
C VAL A 525 20.81 -6.11 -21.65
N ASP A 526 20.20 -5.88 -20.49
CA ASP A 526 19.28 -4.77 -20.27
C ASP A 526 20.03 -3.58 -19.68
N LEU A 527 19.76 -2.38 -20.18
CA LEU A 527 20.37 -1.14 -19.72
C LEU A 527 19.26 -0.17 -19.29
N ILE A 528 19.15 0.08 -17.99
CA ILE A 528 18.21 1.04 -17.40
C ILE A 528 18.97 2.32 -17.05
N ILE A 529 18.34 3.48 -17.25
CA ILE A 529 18.93 4.77 -16.91
C ILE A 529 18.28 5.28 -15.63
N LYS A 530 19.10 5.75 -14.68
CA LYS A 530 18.67 6.53 -13.52
C LYS A 530 19.44 7.84 -13.51
N ASN A 531 18.71 8.95 -13.60
CA ASN A 531 19.28 10.28 -13.42
C ASN A 531 19.30 10.63 -11.92
N ASP A 532 20.48 10.94 -11.39
CA ASP A 532 20.70 11.32 -10.01
C ASP A 532 20.01 12.66 -9.69
N GLN A 533 19.76 13.52 -10.69
CA GLN A 533 18.95 14.74 -10.52
C GLN A 533 17.46 14.46 -10.29
N THR A 534 16.98 13.26 -10.62
CA THR A 534 15.58 12.88 -10.40
C THR A 534 15.42 12.38 -8.96
N ILE A 535 14.75 13.19 -8.14
CA ILE A 535 14.49 12.90 -6.71
C ILE A 535 13.61 11.64 -6.52
N ASN A 536 12.74 11.33 -7.49
CA ASN A 536 11.82 10.21 -7.41
C ASN A 536 12.36 8.95 -8.08
N ASP A 537 12.41 7.84 -7.34
CA ASP A 537 12.87 6.53 -7.83
C ASP A 537 11.75 5.68 -8.48
N ALA A 538 10.53 6.19 -8.64
CA ALA A 538 9.41 5.43 -9.15
C ALA A 538 9.69 4.77 -10.52
N GLU A 539 10.38 5.47 -11.41
CA GLU A 539 10.68 4.95 -12.75
C GLU A 539 11.71 3.81 -12.72
N ILE A 540 12.81 3.98 -11.97
CA ILE A 540 13.84 2.93 -11.85
C ILE A 540 13.25 1.70 -11.17
N LYS A 541 12.44 1.87 -10.12
CA LYS A 541 11.74 0.78 -9.41
C LYS A 541 10.77 0.05 -10.34
N ARG A 542 10.00 0.76 -11.16
CA ARG A 542 9.09 0.16 -12.15
C ARG A 542 9.85 -0.65 -13.20
N ASN A 543 10.92 -0.09 -13.76
CA ASN A 543 11.72 -0.76 -14.77
C ASN A 543 12.40 -2.01 -14.21
N LEU A 544 12.96 -1.94 -13.00
CA LEU A 544 13.53 -3.08 -12.30
C LEU A 544 12.47 -4.15 -12.03
N LYS A 545 11.27 -3.79 -11.56
CA LYS A 545 10.17 -4.73 -11.35
C LYS A 545 9.84 -5.52 -12.62
N ASN A 546 9.68 -4.85 -13.76
CA ASN A 546 9.36 -5.51 -15.03
C ASN A 546 10.42 -6.54 -15.46
N ILE A 547 11.68 -6.34 -15.10
CA ILE A 547 12.78 -7.23 -15.47
C ILE A 547 13.00 -8.32 -14.41
N LEU A 548 12.89 -7.97 -13.14
CA LEU A 548 13.32 -8.80 -12.00
C LEU A 548 12.19 -9.59 -11.34
N GLU A 549 10.92 -9.29 -11.61
CA GLU A 549 9.77 -9.91 -10.93
C GLU A 549 9.71 -11.45 -11.01
N SER A 550 10.30 -12.03 -12.07
CA SER A 550 10.33 -13.47 -12.29
C SER A 550 11.48 -14.20 -11.57
N TYR A 551 12.41 -13.45 -10.97
CA TYR A 551 13.59 -14.00 -10.31
C TYR A 551 13.45 -13.90 -8.79
N LYS A 552 13.85 -14.98 -8.10
CA LYS A 552 14.01 -14.96 -6.65
C LYS A 552 15.27 -14.20 -6.25
N ILE A 553 15.30 -13.62 -5.06
CA ILE A 553 16.47 -12.86 -4.59
C ILE A 553 17.74 -13.71 -4.57
N ASN A 554 17.63 -14.98 -4.17
CA ASN A 554 18.77 -15.89 -4.15
C ASN A 554 19.32 -16.22 -5.55
N GLN A 555 18.60 -15.89 -6.63
CA GLN A 555 19.03 -16.03 -8.03
C GLN A 555 19.72 -14.79 -8.58
N MET A 556 19.68 -13.67 -7.86
CA MET A 556 20.30 -12.40 -8.25
C MET A 556 21.72 -12.28 -7.70
N GLU A 557 22.67 -11.83 -8.51
CA GLU A 557 24.05 -11.53 -8.10
C GLU A 557 24.39 -10.08 -8.44
N VAL A 558 24.76 -9.28 -7.44
CA VAL A 558 25.18 -7.90 -7.65
C VAL A 558 26.68 -7.84 -7.96
N ILE A 559 27.05 -7.19 -9.06
CA ILE A 559 28.43 -7.06 -9.56
C ILE A 559 28.91 -5.61 -9.53
N ASP A 560 28.53 -4.86 -8.49
CA ASP A 560 28.99 -3.50 -8.20
C ASP A 560 29.67 -3.43 -6.82
N GLU A 561 30.91 -2.96 -6.80
CA GLU A 561 31.63 -2.70 -5.56
C GLU A 561 31.10 -1.52 -4.72
N ASN A 562 30.44 -0.57 -5.37
CA ASN A 562 29.86 0.63 -4.77
C ASN A 562 28.38 0.43 -4.43
N PHE A 563 27.95 -0.82 -4.29
CA PHE A 563 26.58 -1.18 -3.94
C PHE A 563 26.28 -0.83 -2.47
N ASP A 564 25.24 -0.04 -2.26
CA ASP A 564 24.80 0.47 -0.97
C ASP A 564 23.36 0.03 -0.64
N ASN A 565 22.83 0.51 0.49
CA ASN A 565 21.49 0.16 0.95
C ASN A 565 20.38 0.78 0.10
N GLU A 566 20.61 1.94 -0.53
CA GLU A 566 19.64 2.63 -1.37
C GLU A 566 19.44 1.86 -2.67
N LYS A 567 20.54 1.53 -3.36
CA LYS A 567 20.53 0.66 -4.54
C LYS A 567 19.93 -0.70 -4.24
N ALA A 568 20.25 -1.28 -3.09
CA ALA A 568 19.65 -2.53 -2.64
C ALA A 568 18.14 -2.40 -2.47
N SER A 569 17.66 -1.25 -1.99
CA SER A 569 16.23 -1.02 -1.83
C SER A 569 15.47 -1.07 -3.16
N TRP A 570 16.04 -0.49 -4.21
CA TRP A 570 15.44 -0.54 -5.55
C TRP A 570 15.29 -1.98 -6.07
N LEU A 571 16.27 -2.85 -5.78
CA LEU A 571 16.20 -4.26 -6.15
C LEU A 571 15.22 -5.05 -5.28
N LEU A 572 15.16 -4.81 -3.97
CA LEU A 572 14.23 -5.52 -3.10
C LEU A 572 12.77 -5.18 -3.40
N GLU A 573 12.46 -3.93 -3.73
CA GLU A 573 11.11 -3.51 -4.11
C GLU A 573 10.64 -4.08 -5.46
N SER A 574 11.55 -4.65 -6.26
CA SER A 574 11.22 -5.32 -7.53
C SER A 574 10.60 -6.71 -7.35
N ASN A 575 10.63 -7.26 -6.13
CA ASN A 575 10.06 -8.56 -5.78
C ASN A 575 9.25 -8.47 -4.49
N THR A 576 8.69 -9.60 -4.08
CA THR A 576 7.79 -9.71 -2.92
C THR A 576 8.36 -10.62 -1.81
N GLU A 577 9.61 -11.11 -1.95
CA GLU A 577 10.26 -11.96 -0.92
C GLU A 577 10.70 -11.16 0.30
N TYR A 578 10.99 -9.88 0.11
CA TYR A 578 11.40 -8.96 1.15
C TYR A 578 10.55 -7.70 1.13
N LEU A 579 10.26 -7.17 2.31
CA LEU A 579 9.65 -5.86 2.49
C LEU A 579 10.60 -5.00 3.30
N ILE A 580 10.82 -3.77 2.83
CA ILE A 580 11.59 -2.78 3.58
C ILE A 580 10.65 -2.13 4.58
N GLU A 581 11.01 -2.22 5.86
CA GLU A 581 10.28 -1.61 6.94
C GLU A 581 10.17 -0.10 6.72
N ASN A 582 8.95 0.35 6.49
CA ASN A 582 8.60 1.75 6.47
C ASN A 582 7.76 2.04 7.72
N LYS A 583 8.28 2.93 8.58
CA LYS A 583 7.64 3.30 9.85
C LYS A 583 6.23 3.91 9.68
N ASN A 584 5.95 4.45 8.49
CA ASN A 584 4.66 5.05 8.16
C ASN A 584 3.74 4.08 7.40
N SER A 585 4.17 2.85 7.11
CA SER A 585 3.36 1.87 6.39
C SER A 585 2.49 1.07 7.35
N ASN A 586 1.21 0.98 7.00
CA ASN A 586 0.26 0.09 7.63
C ASN A 586 -0.05 -1.07 6.69
N TYR A 587 0.08 -2.30 7.19
CA TYR A 587 -0.11 -3.50 6.38
C TYR A 587 -1.52 -4.11 6.53
N HIS A 588 -2.43 -3.49 7.29
CA HIS A 588 -3.80 -3.99 7.46
C HIS A 588 -4.72 -3.67 6.26
N TYR A 589 -4.31 -2.76 5.38
CA TYR A 589 -5.09 -2.36 4.22
C TYR A 589 -4.20 -1.86 3.07
N VAL A 590 -4.78 -1.79 1.87
CA VAL A 590 -4.24 -1.13 0.68
C VAL A 590 -5.12 0.07 0.35
N LEU A 591 -4.50 1.23 0.14
CA LEU A 591 -5.14 2.45 -0.36
C LEU A 591 -4.61 2.70 -1.78
N ASN A 592 -5.50 2.76 -2.78
CA ASN A 592 -5.12 2.94 -4.20
C ASN A 592 -5.60 4.25 -4.84
#